data_AF-A0A382KTD7-F1
#
_entry.id   AF-A0A382KTD7-F1
#
_cell.length_a   1.000
_cell.length_b   1.000
_cell.length_c   1.000
_cell.angle_alpha   90.00
_cell.angle_beta   90.00
_cell.angle_gamma   90.00
#
_symmetry.space_group_name_H-M   'P 1'
#
loop_
_entity.id
_entity.type
_entity.pdbx_description
1 polymer ?
#
loop_
_entity_poly.entity_id
_entity_poly.type
_entity_poly.pdbx_seq_one_letter_code
_entity_poly.pdbx_strand_id
1 'polypeptide(L)'
;MAVPSLCALALSTIWPIGTIAAQVKKDEVPTGNPFQKDKVDKAIDKAVRFLGSKQQSDGSIADRGNQSTMTSLAVMSMAAVGNQPVHPTTEGRVMRKGLDYVLREDRQDDHGYFGNRDGGRMYGHGIITLMLCEMLGMGLDEEQDQRIRKRSQKAIDLILRSQKVPKSASHQGGWRYSPDSRDADLSVTIWQLMSLRSAKNS
;
A
#
# COMPACT_ATOMS: atom_id res chain seq x y z
N MET A 1 -12.25 -41.51 66.85
CA MET A 1 -13.64 -41.85 67.21
C MET A 1 -14.49 -40.61 66.98
N ALA A 2 -15.59 -40.58 66.24
CA ALA A 2 -16.36 -41.59 65.53
C ALA A 2 -17.14 -40.87 64.40
N VAL A 3 -17.47 -41.59 63.33
CA VAL A 3 -18.46 -41.18 62.31
C VAL A 3 -19.75 -41.97 62.58
N PRO A 4 -20.94 -41.36 62.44
CA PRO A 4 -21.91 -41.80 61.43
C PRO A 4 -22.62 -40.60 60.77
N SER A 5 -22.68 -40.49 59.43
CA SER A 5 -23.70 -41.06 58.52
C SER A 5 -25.16 -40.76 58.88
N LEU A 6 -25.83 -39.92 58.08
CA LEU A 6 -27.28 -39.97 57.87
C LEU A 6 -27.64 -39.48 56.46
N CYS A 7 -28.44 -40.32 55.80
CA CYS A 7 -28.94 -40.23 54.44
C CYS A 7 -29.83 -38.99 54.17
N ALA A 8 -29.78 -38.48 52.95
CA ALA A 8 -30.90 -37.75 52.35
C ALA A 8 -31.09 -38.20 50.90
N LEU A 9 -32.27 -38.74 50.63
CA LEU A 9 -32.74 -39.27 49.34
C LEU A 9 -33.08 -38.14 48.37
N ALA A 10 -32.85 -38.45 47.09
CA ALA A 10 -33.06 -37.64 45.91
C ALA A 10 -34.54 -37.34 45.62
N LEU A 11 -34.78 -36.22 44.94
CA LEU A 11 -35.84 -36.12 43.92
C LEU A 11 -35.30 -35.26 42.76
N SER A 12 -35.08 -35.95 41.65
CA SER A 12 -34.59 -35.46 40.37
C SER A 12 -35.71 -34.77 39.58
N THR A 13 -35.43 -33.57 39.06
CA THR A 13 -36.15 -33.03 37.91
C THR A 13 -35.11 -32.69 36.84
N ILE A 14 -34.95 -33.62 35.89
CA ILE A 14 -34.12 -33.44 34.70
C ILE A 14 -35.01 -32.77 33.67
N TRP A 15 -34.76 -31.49 33.38
CA TRP A 15 -35.30 -30.88 32.17
C TRP A 15 -34.46 -31.35 30.96
N PRO A 16 -35.07 -31.86 29.88
CA PRO A 16 -34.32 -32.18 28.68
C PRO A 16 -33.90 -30.88 28.00
N ILE A 17 -32.60 -30.60 27.98
CA ILE A 17 -32.01 -29.60 27.10
C ILE A 17 -32.19 -30.13 25.68
N GLY A 18 -33.23 -29.65 25.00
CA GLY A 18 -33.42 -29.91 23.58
C GLY A 18 -32.27 -29.28 22.79
N THR A 19 -31.41 -30.11 22.21
CA THR A 19 -30.41 -29.66 21.23
C THR A 19 -31.13 -29.12 20.01
N ILE A 20 -31.27 -27.80 19.92
CA ILE A 20 -31.59 -27.14 18.66
C ILE A 20 -30.33 -27.25 17.79
N ALA A 21 -30.23 -28.33 17.02
CA ALA A 21 -29.32 -28.37 15.89
C ALA A 21 -29.85 -27.39 14.86
N ALA A 22 -29.37 -26.14 14.89
CA ALA A 22 -29.56 -25.22 13.79
C ALA A 22 -28.92 -25.86 12.55
N GLN A 23 -29.76 -26.36 11.64
CA GLN A 23 -29.30 -26.74 10.32
C GLN A 23 -28.79 -25.46 9.63
N VAL A 24 -27.48 -25.25 9.67
CA VAL A 24 -26.82 -24.29 8.79
C VAL A 24 -27.05 -24.81 7.38
N LYS A 25 -28.02 -24.24 6.66
CA LYS A 25 -28.07 -24.36 5.21
C LYS A 25 -26.71 -23.86 4.71
N LYS A 26 -25.86 -24.78 4.29
CA LYS A 26 -24.80 -24.44 3.33
C LYS A 26 -25.55 -24.08 2.06
N ASP A 27 -25.82 -22.80 1.90
CA ASP A 27 -26.08 -22.26 0.58
C ASP A 27 -24.80 -22.55 -0.21
N GLU A 28 -24.79 -23.64 -0.98
CA GLU A 28 -23.81 -23.85 -2.02
C GLU A 28 -24.05 -22.73 -3.03
N VAL A 29 -23.43 -21.58 -2.79
CA VAL A 29 -23.28 -20.53 -3.78
C VAL A 29 -22.65 -21.23 -4.97
N PRO A 30 -23.32 -21.29 -6.15
CA PRO A 30 -22.72 -21.89 -7.32
C PRO A 30 -21.39 -21.18 -7.51
N THR A 31 -20.29 -21.89 -7.30
CA THR A 31 -18.97 -21.41 -7.65
C THR A 31 -18.93 -21.48 -9.17
N GLY A 32 -19.55 -20.47 -9.79
CA GLY A 32 -19.34 -20.18 -11.20
C GLY A 32 -17.85 -20.10 -11.47
N ASN A 33 -17.45 -20.24 -12.73
CA ASN A 33 -16.05 -20.21 -13.10
C ASN A 33 -15.33 -19.04 -12.38
N PRO A 34 -14.42 -19.29 -11.42
CA PRO A 34 -13.79 -18.23 -10.62
C PRO A 34 -12.91 -17.31 -11.48
N PHE A 35 -12.62 -17.71 -12.73
CA PHE A 35 -11.91 -16.91 -13.71
C PHE A 35 -12.84 -16.09 -14.62
N GLN A 36 -14.16 -16.23 -14.49
CA GLN A 36 -15.11 -15.42 -15.24
C GLN A 36 -15.19 -14.03 -14.63
N LYS A 37 -14.86 -13.01 -15.44
CA LYS A 37 -14.91 -11.61 -15.00
C LYS A 37 -16.31 -11.19 -14.56
N ASP A 38 -16.42 -10.74 -13.33
CA ASP A 38 -17.65 -10.22 -12.75
C ASP A 38 -17.82 -8.71 -13.03
N LYS A 39 -18.72 -8.05 -12.29
CA LYS A 39 -18.94 -6.59 -12.42
C LYS A 39 -17.77 -5.76 -11.84
N VAL A 40 -17.12 -6.26 -10.79
CA VAL A 40 -15.97 -5.62 -10.14
C VAL A 40 -14.76 -5.68 -11.07
N ASP A 41 -14.48 -6.84 -11.67
CA ASP A 41 -13.39 -7.00 -12.62
C ASP A 41 -13.52 -6.05 -13.82
N LYS A 42 -14.74 -5.93 -14.36
CA LYS A 42 -15.03 -5.00 -15.46
C LYS A 42 -14.85 -3.53 -15.04
N ALA A 43 -15.16 -3.20 -13.79
CA ALA A 43 -14.94 -1.86 -13.26
C ALA A 43 -13.45 -1.56 -13.07
N ILE A 44 -12.67 -2.54 -12.58
CA ILE A 44 -11.21 -2.45 -12.46
C ILE A 44 -10.58 -2.27 -13.85
N ASP A 45 -10.96 -3.08 -14.84
CA ASP A 45 -10.48 -2.94 -16.22
C ASP A 45 -10.74 -1.53 -16.76
N LYS A 46 -11.92 -0.96 -16.49
CA LYS A 46 -12.27 0.39 -16.92
C LYS A 46 -11.42 1.45 -16.20
N ALA A 47 -11.16 1.28 -14.91
CA ALA A 47 -10.31 2.18 -14.13
C ALA A 47 -8.86 2.15 -14.61
N VAL A 48 -8.29 0.97 -14.86
CA VAL A 48 -6.92 0.82 -15.40
C VAL A 48 -6.80 1.49 -16.77
N ARG A 49 -7.77 1.29 -17.67
CA ARG A 49 -7.79 1.98 -18.97
C ARG A 49 -7.90 3.50 -18.83
N PHE A 50 -8.67 3.99 -17.85
CA PHE A 50 -8.78 5.41 -17.56
C PHE A 50 -7.45 6.00 -17.04
N LEU A 51 -6.74 5.29 -16.16
CA LEU A 51 -5.40 5.71 -15.73
C LEU A 51 -4.44 5.80 -16.92
N GLY A 52 -4.45 4.78 -17.79
CA GLY A 52 -3.64 4.78 -19.01
C GLY A 52 -3.98 5.93 -19.97
N SER A 53 -5.26 6.29 -20.11
CA SER A 53 -5.67 7.40 -20.98
C SER A 53 -5.29 8.79 -20.44
N LYS A 54 -4.91 8.88 -19.17
CA LYS A 54 -4.37 10.09 -18.53
C LYS A 54 -2.84 10.19 -18.62
N GLN A 55 -2.16 9.21 -19.21
CA GLN A 55 -0.72 9.28 -19.42
C GLN A 55 -0.36 10.36 -20.45
N GLN A 56 0.56 11.23 -20.08
CA GLN A 56 1.09 12.30 -20.91
C GLN A 56 2.28 11.81 -21.75
N SER A 57 2.72 12.63 -22.71
CA SER A 57 3.82 12.28 -23.62
C SER A 57 5.16 12.05 -22.90
N ASP A 58 5.37 12.69 -21.75
CA ASP A 58 6.56 12.53 -20.92
C ASP A 58 6.52 11.30 -20.00
N GLY A 59 5.44 10.53 -20.04
CA GLY A 59 5.22 9.32 -19.24
C GLY A 59 4.44 9.54 -17.93
N SER A 60 4.27 10.80 -17.49
CA SER A 60 3.52 11.10 -16.27
C SER A 60 2.03 10.76 -16.41
N ILE A 61 1.39 10.37 -15.30
CA ILE A 61 -0.05 10.10 -15.23
C ILE A 61 -0.65 11.05 -14.18
N ALA A 62 -1.26 12.15 -14.63
CA ALA A 62 -1.82 13.18 -13.76
C ALA A 62 -2.85 14.07 -14.48
N ASP A 63 -3.70 14.76 -13.71
CA ASP A 63 -4.70 15.73 -14.21
C ASP A 63 -4.41 17.17 -13.74
N ARG A 64 -4.31 17.40 -12.41
CA ARG A 64 -4.22 18.75 -11.80
C ARG A 64 -2.99 18.95 -10.91
N GLY A 65 -1.82 18.50 -11.37
CA GLY A 65 -0.53 18.65 -10.68
C GLY A 65 -0.07 17.41 -9.90
N ASN A 66 0.98 17.57 -9.07
CA ASN A 66 1.64 16.51 -8.31
C ASN A 66 2.04 15.32 -9.18
N GLN A 67 2.62 15.58 -10.36
CA GLN A 67 2.79 14.60 -11.42
C GLN A 67 3.54 13.34 -10.95
N SER A 68 4.62 13.48 -10.18
CA SER A 68 5.38 12.32 -9.68
C SER A 68 4.57 11.51 -8.66
N THR A 69 3.89 12.20 -7.77
CA THR A 69 3.02 11.61 -6.75
C THR A 69 1.84 10.86 -7.39
N MET A 70 1.13 11.50 -8.32
CA MET A 70 -0.03 10.92 -9.01
C MET A 70 0.38 9.76 -9.92
N THR A 71 1.53 9.87 -10.60
CA THR A 71 2.07 8.77 -11.41
C THR A 71 2.37 7.56 -10.52
N SER A 72 2.96 7.78 -9.35
CA SER A 72 3.28 6.70 -8.40
C SER A 72 2.02 6.00 -7.88
N LEU A 73 0.96 6.76 -7.55
CA LEU A 73 -0.34 6.17 -7.18
C LEU A 73 -0.95 5.35 -8.32
N ALA A 74 -0.87 5.84 -9.56
CA ALA A 74 -1.39 5.12 -10.72
C ALA A 74 -0.62 3.80 -10.95
N VAL A 75 0.71 3.83 -10.84
CA VAL A 75 1.56 2.63 -10.95
C VAL A 75 1.21 1.61 -9.86
N MET A 76 1.16 2.01 -8.58
CA MET A 76 0.78 1.10 -7.49
C MET A 76 -0.64 0.54 -7.68
N SER A 77 -1.59 1.36 -8.14
CA SER A 77 -2.97 0.90 -8.39
C SER A 77 -3.04 -0.18 -9.46
N MET A 78 -2.26 -0.04 -10.55
CA MET A 78 -2.18 -1.05 -11.61
C MET A 78 -1.46 -2.32 -11.13
N ALA A 79 -0.41 -2.18 -10.33
CA ALA A 79 0.31 -3.29 -9.72
C ALA A 79 -0.56 -4.10 -8.76
N ALA A 80 -1.37 -3.42 -7.94
CA ALA A 80 -2.28 -4.04 -6.97
C ALA A 80 -3.34 -4.96 -7.62
N VAL A 81 -3.63 -4.77 -8.91
CA VAL A 81 -4.56 -5.61 -9.68
C VAL A 81 -3.83 -6.54 -10.66
N GLY A 82 -2.53 -6.77 -10.45
CA GLY A 82 -1.74 -7.79 -11.14
C GLY A 82 -1.14 -7.35 -12.48
N ASN A 83 -1.19 -6.06 -12.85
CA ASN A 83 -0.40 -5.59 -13.99
C ASN A 83 1.06 -5.40 -13.57
N GLN A 84 2.00 -5.64 -14.47
CA GLN A 84 3.42 -5.45 -14.19
C GLN A 84 4.11 -4.72 -15.35
N PRO A 85 5.17 -3.94 -15.08
CA PRO A 85 5.97 -3.30 -16.11
C PRO A 85 6.51 -4.30 -17.13
N VAL A 86 6.82 -5.54 -16.78
CA VAL A 86 7.35 -6.55 -17.72
C VAL A 86 6.30 -7.09 -18.69
N HIS A 87 5.01 -6.98 -18.39
CA HIS A 87 3.95 -7.54 -19.24
C HIS A 87 3.96 -6.90 -20.64
N PRO A 88 3.82 -7.67 -21.73
CA PRO A 88 3.78 -7.13 -23.10
C PRO A 88 2.42 -6.50 -23.47
N THR A 89 1.62 -6.10 -22.48
CA THR A 89 0.30 -5.49 -22.65
C THR A 89 0.37 -3.96 -22.78
N THR A 90 -0.76 -3.33 -23.10
CA THR A 90 -0.87 -1.86 -23.11
C THR A 90 -0.63 -1.30 -21.71
N GLU A 91 -1.16 -1.95 -20.68
CA GLU A 91 -1.04 -1.59 -19.28
C GLU A 91 0.41 -1.72 -18.80
N GLY A 92 1.11 -2.79 -19.18
CA GLY A 92 2.54 -2.94 -18.91
C GLY A 92 3.37 -1.81 -19.54
N ARG A 93 3.08 -1.42 -20.79
CA ARG A 93 3.72 -0.26 -21.44
C ARG A 93 3.45 1.06 -20.72
N VAL A 94 2.23 1.27 -20.25
CA VAL A 94 1.85 2.46 -19.46
C VAL A 94 2.65 2.49 -18.16
N MET A 95 2.72 1.37 -17.43
CA MET A 95 3.49 1.26 -16.19
C MET A 95 4.97 1.53 -16.40
N ARG A 96 5.59 0.96 -17.45
CA ARG A 96 7.01 1.23 -17.79
C ARG A 96 7.30 2.71 -17.94
N LYS A 97 6.51 3.40 -18.77
CA LYS A 97 6.67 4.84 -19.00
C LYS A 97 6.45 5.67 -17.74
N GLY A 98 5.48 5.28 -16.90
CA GLY A 98 5.21 5.94 -15.62
C GLY A 98 6.37 5.78 -14.63
N LEU A 99 6.91 4.56 -14.53
CA LEU A 99 8.07 4.26 -13.69
C LEU A 99 9.31 5.01 -14.18
N ASP A 100 9.59 4.98 -15.49
CA ASP A 100 10.69 5.72 -16.08
C ASP A 100 10.60 7.22 -15.83
N TYR A 101 9.39 7.79 -15.92
CA TYR A 101 9.14 9.19 -15.59
C TYR A 101 9.54 9.51 -14.14
N VAL A 102 9.13 8.70 -13.17
CA VAL A 102 9.48 8.89 -11.74
C VAL A 102 10.98 8.68 -11.49
N LEU A 103 11.63 7.79 -12.25
CA LEU A 103 13.05 7.48 -12.14
C LEU A 103 13.97 8.46 -12.89
N ARG A 104 13.44 9.54 -13.48
CA ARG A 104 14.27 10.59 -14.11
C ARG A 104 15.14 11.31 -13.07
N GLU A 105 16.34 11.72 -13.48
CA GLU A 105 17.31 12.41 -12.61
C GLU A 105 16.72 13.63 -11.92
N ASP A 106 15.96 14.41 -12.67
CA ASP A 106 15.38 15.66 -12.23
C ASP A 106 14.15 15.51 -11.31
N ARG A 107 13.79 14.29 -10.90
CA ARG A 107 12.66 14.04 -9.98
C ARG A 107 13.09 13.97 -8.52
N GLN A 108 14.34 13.61 -8.25
CA GLN A 108 14.88 13.47 -6.90
C GLN A 108 16.05 14.44 -6.74
N ASP A 109 16.06 15.25 -5.69
CA ASP A 109 17.21 16.11 -5.40
C ASP A 109 18.38 15.34 -4.77
N ASP A 110 19.49 16.04 -4.57
CA ASP A 110 20.73 15.47 -4.04
C ASP A 110 20.58 14.93 -2.61
N HIS A 111 19.58 15.41 -1.86
CA HIS A 111 19.25 14.93 -0.52
C HIS A 111 18.29 13.73 -0.53
N GLY A 112 17.89 13.25 -1.71
CA GLY A 112 16.97 12.12 -1.85
C GLY A 112 15.49 12.51 -1.83
N TYR A 113 15.17 13.80 -1.83
CA TYR A 113 13.80 14.29 -1.70
C TYR A 113 13.08 14.36 -3.06
N PHE A 114 11.81 13.95 -3.07
CA PHE A 114 10.94 14.03 -4.25
C PHE A 114 9.97 15.22 -4.20
N GLY A 115 9.74 15.80 -3.02
CA GLY A 115 8.64 16.74 -2.80
C GLY A 115 8.88 18.18 -3.30
N ASN A 116 10.08 18.49 -3.80
CA ASN A 116 10.45 19.83 -4.28
C ASN A 116 9.90 20.17 -5.67
N ARG A 117 9.77 19.17 -6.56
CA ARG A 117 9.50 19.39 -7.98
C ARG A 117 8.03 19.47 -8.35
N ASP A 118 7.19 18.66 -7.72
CA ASP A 118 5.77 18.53 -8.10
C ASP A 118 4.79 19.12 -7.08
N GLY A 119 5.30 19.68 -5.97
CA GLY A 119 4.49 20.23 -4.88
C GLY A 119 3.92 19.19 -3.93
N GLY A 120 4.20 17.90 -4.14
CA GLY A 120 3.69 16.80 -3.31
C GLY A 120 4.27 16.79 -1.89
N ARG A 121 5.38 17.48 -1.66
CA ARG A 121 6.03 17.61 -0.35
C ARG A 121 6.35 16.24 0.28
N MET A 122 6.47 16.15 1.61
CA MET A 122 6.67 14.86 2.29
C MET A 122 5.54 13.85 2.05
N TYR A 123 4.32 14.32 1.78
CA TYR A 123 3.20 13.44 1.46
C TYR A 123 3.46 12.66 0.17
N GLY A 124 3.80 13.39 -0.90
CA GLY A 124 4.20 12.83 -2.18
C GLY A 124 5.50 12.03 -2.09
N HIS A 125 6.47 12.50 -1.31
CA HIS A 125 7.71 11.76 -1.06
C HIS A 125 7.46 10.36 -0.49
N GLY A 126 6.58 10.23 0.51
CA GLY A 126 6.21 8.93 1.07
C GLY A 126 5.54 8.03 0.02
N ILE A 127 4.57 8.56 -0.73
CA ILE A 127 3.88 7.81 -1.79
C ILE A 127 4.86 7.29 -2.85
N ILE A 128 5.77 8.15 -3.33
CA ILE A 128 6.76 7.80 -4.34
C ILE A 128 7.71 6.74 -3.77
N THR A 129 8.16 6.90 -2.53
CA THR A 129 9.07 5.95 -1.87
C THR A 129 8.42 4.58 -1.70
N LEU A 130 7.16 4.53 -1.26
CA LEU A 130 6.41 3.27 -1.16
C LEU A 130 6.32 2.57 -2.51
N MET A 131 5.94 3.30 -3.57
CA MET A 131 5.87 2.74 -4.92
C MET A 131 7.21 2.17 -5.37
N LEU A 132 8.31 2.88 -5.16
CA LEU A 132 9.64 2.40 -5.55
C LEU A 132 10.08 1.17 -4.73
N CYS A 133 9.72 1.09 -3.44
CA CYS A 133 9.99 -0.11 -2.63
C CYS A 133 9.16 -1.30 -3.12
N GLU A 134 7.88 -1.08 -3.42
CA GLU A 134 7.01 -2.13 -3.95
C GLU A 134 7.45 -2.58 -5.33
N MET A 135 7.92 -1.68 -6.20
CA MET A 135 8.37 -2.00 -7.56
C MET A 135 9.78 -2.61 -7.63
N LEU A 136 10.51 -2.71 -6.52
CA LEU A 136 11.86 -3.26 -6.53
C LEU A 136 11.84 -4.74 -6.94
N GLY A 137 12.60 -5.10 -7.99
CA GLY A 137 12.59 -6.45 -8.55
C GLY A 137 11.43 -6.73 -9.52
N MET A 138 10.60 -5.71 -9.79
CA MET A 138 9.55 -5.74 -10.82
C MET A 138 9.84 -4.77 -11.98
N GLY A 139 11.07 -4.25 -12.07
CA GLY A 139 11.54 -3.47 -13.20
C GLY A 139 11.54 -4.26 -14.50
N LEU A 140 11.76 -3.55 -15.61
CA LEU A 140 11.89 -4.17 -16.93
C LEU A 140 13.18 -4.99 -17.07
N ASP A 141 14.27 -4.46 -16.51
CA ASP A 141 15.63 -4.99 -16.61
C ASP A 141 16.46 -4.60 -15.37
N GLU A 142 17.65 -5.17 -15.28
CA GLU A 142 18.59 -4.96 -14.17
C GLU A 142 18.97 -3.47 -14.02
N GLU A 143 19.10 -2.72 -15.11
CA GLU A 143 19.47 -1.29 -15.04
C GLU A 143 18.37 -0.49 -14.36
N GLN A 144 17.11 -0.71 -14.75
CA GLN A 144 15.95 -0.08 -14.13
C GLN A 144 15.84 -0.48 -12.65
N ASP A 145 16.05 -1.75 -12.30
CA ASP A 145 16.04 -2.21 -10.90
C ASP A 145 17.15 -1.56 -10.05
N GLN A 146 18.35 -1.38 -10.60
CA GLN A 146 19.43 -0.65 -9.91
C GLN A 146 19.07 0.83 -9.72
N ARG A 147 18.41 1.46 -10.69
CA ARG A 147 17.89 2.84 -10.55
C ARG A 147 16.82 2.92 -9.47
N ILE A 148 15.89 1.96 -9.40
CA ILE A 148 14.88 1.86 -8.34
C ILE A 148 15.58 1.74 -6.98
N ARG A 149 16.48 0.76 -6.82
CA ARG A 149 17.23 0.53 -5.57
C ARG A 149 17.94 1.78 -5.08
N LYS A 150 18.69 2.44 -5.97
CA LYS A 150 19.46 3.66 -5.64
C LYS A 150 18.55 4.80 -5.18
N ARG A 151 17.44 5.04 -5.89
CA ARG A 151 16.51 6.12 -5.56
C ARG A 151 15.72 5.83 -4.28
N SER A 152 15.26 4.60 -4.11
CA SER A 152 14.59 4.14 -2.88
C SER A 152 15.47 4.35 -1.67
N GLN A 153 16.75 3.94 -1.73
CA GLN A 153 17.68 4.10 -0.60
C GLN A 153 17.82 5.56 -0.17
N LYS A 154 18.09 6.46 -1.13
CA LYS A 154 18.21 7.90 -0.84
C LYS A 154 16.93 8.48 -0.22
N ALA A 155 15.77 8.03 -0.69
CA ALA A 155 14.49 8.49 -0.16
C ALA A 155 14.25 7.99 1.27
N ILE A 156 14.54 6.72 1.54
CA ILE A 156 14.50 6.13 2.89
C ILE A 156 15.43 6.89 3.85
N ASP A 157 16.64 7.21 3.41
CA ASP A 157 17.60 7.97 4.22
C ASP A 157 17.03 9.35 4.60
N LEU A 158 16.36 10.03 3.66
CA LEU A 158 15.67 11.28 3.94
C LEU A 158 14.51 11.12 4.91
N ILE A 159 13.70 10.05 4.78
CA ILE A 159 12.60 9.76 5.72
C ILE A 159 13.15 9.58 7.13
N LEU A 160 14.20 8.76 7.31
CA LEU A 160 14.83 8.49 8.61
C LEU A 160 15.46 9.76 9.20
N ARG A 161 16.11 10.58 8.38
CA ARG A 161 16.65 11.88 8.81
C ARG A 161 15.53 12.82 9.29
N SER A 162 14.42 12.88 8.55
CA SER A 162 13.24 13.70 8.89
C SER A 162 12.56 13.24 10.18
N GLN A 163 12.58 11.94 10.45
CA GLN A 163 12.05 11.36 11.68
C GLN A 163 12.77 11.91 12.92
N LYS A 164 14.09 12.05 12.83
CA LYS A 164 14.99 12.45 13.92
C LYS A 164 14.95 13.94 14.27
N VAL A 165 14.26 14.76 13.48
CA VAL A 165 14.08 16.19 13.79
C VAL A 165 13.46 16.32 15.20
N PRO A 166 14.02 17.16 16.10
CA PRO A 166 13.48 17.34 17.45
C PRO A 166 12.06 17.92 17.47
N LYS A 167 11.14 17.19 18.11
CA LYS A 167 9.70 17.51 18.24
C LYS A 167 9.25 17.38 19.69
N SER A 168 8.06 17.90 20.01
CA SER A 168 7.40 17.62 21.28
C SER A 168 7.12 16.12 21.44
N ALA A 169 6.92 15.66 22.68
CA ALA A 169 6.62 14.26 22.97
C ALA A 169 5.41 13.73 22.16
N SER A 170 4.38 14.55 21.98
CA SER A 170 3.16 14.22 21.21
C SER A 170 3.41 14.01 19.70
N HIS A 171 4.50 14.53 19.14
CA HIS A 171 4.80 14.48 17.71
C HIS A 171 6.09 13.70 17.42
N GLN A 172 6.72 13.13 18.45
CA GLN A 172 8.01 12.46 18.33
C GLN A 172 7.95 11.31 17.32
N GLY A 173 8.92 11.25 16.42
CA GLY A 173 9.00 10.23 15.38
C GLY A 173 7.99 10.37 14.23
N GLY A 174 7.12 11.39 14.25
CA GLY A 174 6.20 11.69 13.17
C GLY A 174 6.80 12.62 12.10
N TRP A 175 6.04 12.80 11.01
CA TRP A 175 6.39 13.67 9.89
C TRP A 175 5.24 14.62 9.57
N ARG A 176 5.60 15.76 8.97
CA ARG A 176 4.66 16.70 8.36
C ARG A 176 5.17 17.10 6.98
N TYR A 177 4.62 18.15 6.38
CA TYR A 177 4.80 18.52 4.98
C TYR A 177 6.19 19.06 4.62
N SER A 178 7.14 19.22 5.53
CA SER A 178 8.54 19.46 5.17
C SER A 178 9.46 18.47 5.88
N PRO A 179 10.62 18.14 5.29
CA PRO A 179 11.60 17.29 5.94
C PRO A 179 11.96 17.82 7.35
N ASP A 180 12.07 19.13 7.52
CA ASP A 180 12.51 19.78 8.77
C ASP A 180 11.37 20.18 9.71
N SER A 181 10.15 19.69 9.46
CA SER A 181 8.98 20.00 10.29
C SER A 181 9.20 19.57 11.74
N ARG A 182 8.80 20.43 12.69
CA ARG A 182 8.93 20.19 14.15
C ARG A 182 7.63 19.74 14.82
N ASP A 183 6.65 19.39 14.00
CA ASP A 183 5.36 18.83 14.36
C ASP A 183 5.06 17.60 13.46
N ALA A 184 3.88 17.00 13.64
CA ALA A 184 3.49 15.81 12.91
C ALA A 184 2.04 15.91 12.40
N ASP A 185 1.79 15.25 11.28
CA ASP A 185 0.47 15.01 10.72
C ASP A 185 0.28 13.49 10.57
N LEU A 186 -0.88 12.98 11.01
CA LEU A 186 -1.14 11.54 11.03
C LEU A 186 -1.10 10.93 9.63
N SER A 187 -1.66 11.63 8.64
CA SER A 187 -1.73 11.14 7.26
C SER A 187 -0.36 11.15 6.58
N VAL A 188 0.47 12.18 6.80
CA VAL A 188 1.86 12.18 6.29
C VAL A 188 2.68 11.09 6.96
N THR A 189 2.48 10.92 8.27
CA THR A 189 3.20 9.93 9.08
C THR A 189 2.94 8.50 8.60
N ILE A 190 1.69 8.15 8.28
CA ILE A 190 1.40 6.78 7.83
C ILE A 190 2.06 6.47 6.48
N TRP A 191 2.13 7.42 5.55
CA TRP A 191 2.83 7.21 4.27
C TRP A 191 4.33 6.96 4.46
N GLN A 192 4.98 7.70 5.36
CA GLN A 192 6.39 7.47 5.66
C GLN A 192 6.59 6.11 6.33
N LEU A 193 5.72 5.76 7.29
CA LEU A 193 5.80 4.49 8.01
C LEU A 193 5.61 3.29 7.08
N MET A 194 4.61 3.33 6.20
CA MET A 194 4.39 2.27 5.20
C MET A 194 5.60 2.14 4.27
N SER A 195 6.19 3.25 3.84
CA SER A 195 7.40 3.25 3.03
C SER A 195 8.57 2.56 3.74
N LEU A 196 8.84 2.92 5.00
CA LEU A 196 9.89 2.28 5.80
C LEU A 196 9.62 0.79 6.04
N ARG A 197 8.34 0.42 6.22
CA ARG A 197 7.94 -0.98 6.40
C ARG A 197 8.15 -1.79 5.12
N SER A 198 7.78 -1.23 3.97
CA SER A 198 8.01 -1.83 2.65
C SER A 198 9.50 -1.99 2.38
N ALA A 199 10.30 -0.93 2.63
CA ALA A 199 11.76 -0.93 2.50
C ALA A 199 12.45 -2.04 3.32
N LYS A 200 11.97 -2.33 4.53
CA LYS A 200 12.52 -3.40 5.36
C LYS A 200 12.30 -4.81 4.76
N ASN A 201 11.27 -4.96 3.93
CA ASN A 201 10.85 -6.24 3.37
C ASN A 201 11.29 -6.42 1.90
N SER A 202 11.97 -5.44 1.31
CA SER A 202 12.38 -5.40 -0.11
C SER A 202 13.89 -5.56 -0.28
#